data_AF-A0A9E1XY66-F1
#
_entry.id   AF-A0A9E1XY66-F1
#
_cell.length_a   1.000
_cell.length_b   1.000
_cell.length_c   1.000
_cell.angle_alpha   90.00
_cell.angle_beta   90.00
_cell.angle_gamma   90.00
#
_symmetry.space_group_name_H-M   'P 1'
#
loop_
_entity.id
_entity.type
_entity.pdbx_description
1 polymer ?
#
loop_
_entity_poly.entity_id
_entity_poly.type
_entity_poly.pdbx_seq_one_letter_code
_entity_poly.pdbx_strand_id
1 'polypeptide(L)'
;MPRIPRPTTPTNSSGHFLSVDPELAKIADDSKKEPASPETIEETASKALGDIARSFSPIAFLTTGSTARGEDLKGRTSALRSASPSQPSPFEVIVVTSDKADERLCQQVQKIVKEDPRFDSVVEFTNLSERRVTWYKPAGTNARVIPTRAMDATFISGDKALAEKYKGSIIPELLEMNGKQFKTFYKSFIKGPINLLKKHLATDESRSCEHLNIEEGLIFYDRSKGLHEKNSTKQVFLRVVQYVLVHEVCKKIREKKYDASFLKSFPNSIAERLEWLYSKGCLNMTREETNDIIAAYRQALTWYHQTQEEYVKEPITLQVDVASLKSVAMTIKDFSDRKDALLRDVAVPPNA
;
A
#
# COMPACT_ATOMS: atom_id res chain seq x y z
N MET A 1 12.39 -65.70 18.08
CA MET A 1 11.55 -64.56 17.65
C MET A 1 11.92 -63.34 18.48
N PRO A 2 12.37 -62.22 17.89
CA PRO A 2 12.87 -61.07 18.62
C PRO A 2 11.73 -60.16 19.11
N ARG A 3 11.88 -59.60 20.32
CA ARG A 3 10.93 -58.70 20.97
C ARG A 3 10.96 -57.30 20.33
N ILE A 4 9.78 -56.78 20.02
CA ILE A 4 9.58 -55.41 19.50
C ILE A 4 9.78 -54.39 20.65
N PRO A 5 10.59 -53.32 20.48
CA PRO A 5 10.73 -52.28 21.50
C PRO A 5 9.50 -51.36 21.53
N ARG A 6 9.09 -50.94 22.73
CA ARG A 6 8.02 -49.95 22.93
C ARG A 6 8.51 -48.53 22.59
N PRO A 7 7.63 -47.63 22.12
CA PRO A 7 8.00 -46.26 21.78
C PRO A 7 8.23 -45.42 23.04
N THR A 8 9.32 -44.65 23.03
CA THR A 8 9.65 -43.62 24.01
C THR A 8 8.87 -42.34 23.73
N THR A 9 8.24 -41.80 24.77
CA THR A 9 7.56 -40.50 24.79
C THR A 9 8.53 -39.35 24.51
N PRO A 10 8.16 -38.31 23.73
CA PRO A 10 9.02 -37.15 23.54
C PRO A 10 9.03 -36.25 24.78
N THR A 11 10.22 -35.85 25.19
CA THR A 11 10.50 -34.86 26.23
C THR A 11 10.28 -33.44 25.70
N ASN A 12 9.55 -32.63 26.48
CA ASN A 12 9.36 -31.20 26.30
C ASN A 12 10.71 -30.46 26.17
N SER A 13 10.95 -29.83 25.02
CA SER A 13 11.98 -28.80 24.88
C SER A 13 11.42 -27.46 25.37
N SER A 14 12.05 -26.95 26.42
CA SER A 14 11.85 -25.65 27.03
C SER A 14 12.01 -24.50 26.02
N GLY A 15 11.04 -23.59 26.02
CA GLY A 15 11.09 -22.36 25.25
C GLY A 15 12.24 -21.45 25.67
N HIS A 16 13.03 -21.03 24.68
CA HIS A 16 13.91 -19.88 24.80
C HIS A 16 13.06 -18.61 24.78
N PHE A 17 12.88 -17.99 25.95
CA PHE A 17 12.48 -16.59 26.04
C PHE A 17 13.67 -15.73 25.60
N LEU A 18 13.47 -14.91 24.57
CA LEU A 18 14.38 -13.82 24.22
C LEU A 18 14.32 -12.80 25.36
N SER A 19 15.38 -12.71 26.16
CA SER A 19 15.53 -11.65 27.15
C SER A 19 15.70 -10.32 26.42
N VAL A 20 14.79 -9.38 26.67
CA VAL A 20 14.91 -8.01 26.21
C VAL A 20 16.12 -7.37 26.91
N ASP A 21 17.01 -6.77 26.11
CA ASP A 21 18.22 -6.11 26.57
C ASP A 21 17.92 -5.06 27.67
N PRO A 22 18.50 -5.16 28.88
CA PRO A 22 18.28 -4.22 29.98
C PRO A 22 18.69 -2.77 29.66
N GLU A 23 19.47 -2.50 28.61
CA GLU A 23 19.76 -1.13 28.17
C GLU A 23 18.58 -0.45 27.48
N LEU A 24 17.66 -1.19 26.85
CA LEU A 24 16.45 -0.63 26.26
C LEU A 24 15.42 -0.16 27.30
N ALA A 25 15.49 -0.69 28.53
CA ALA A 25 14.61 -0.28 29.63
C ALA A 25 15.03 1.04 30.29
N LYS A 26 16.28 1.49 30.12
CA LYS A 26 16.79 2.74 30.73
C LYS A 26 16.52 4.00 29.90
N ILE A 27 16.12 3.87 28.64
CA ILE A 27 15.76 5.01 27.77
C ILE A 27 14.37 5.57 28.12
N ALA A 28 13.56 4.83 28.90
CA ALA A 28 12.18 5.17 29.19
C ALA A 28 11.98 6.19 30.35
N ASP A 29 13.01 6.54 31.13
CA ASP A 29 12.82 7.28 32.41
C ASP A 29 13.31 8.74 32.41
N ASP A 30 13.94 9.22 31.32
CA ASP A 30 14.50 10.59 31.25
C ASP A 30 13.66 11.60 30.43
N SER A 31 12.42 11.29 30.05
CA SER A 31 11.56 12.17 29.21
C SER A 31 10.67 13.14 30.01
N LYS A 32 11.16 13.80 31.06
CA LYS A 32 10.44 14.93 31.69
C LYS A 32 10.82 16.28 31.07
N LYS A 33 10.51 16.40 29.78
CA LYS A 33 10.20 17.62 29.01
C LYS A 33 10.03 17.15 27.57
N GLU A 34 8.81 16.75 27.19
CA GLU A 34 8.51 16.43 25.80
C GLU A 34 8.70 17.69 24.95
N PRO A 35 9.68 17.73 24.02
CA PRO A 35 9.67 18.77 22.99
C PRO A 35 8.37 18.63 22.20
N ALA A 36 7.80 19.76 21.75
CA ALA A 36 6.63 19.75 20.88
C ALA A 36 6.87 18.73 19.75
N SER A 37 5.91 17.80 19.57
CA SER A 37 6.03 16.75 18.56
C SER A 37 6.28 17.42 17.20
N PRO A 38 7.31 17.01 16.44
CA PRO A 38 7.56 17.59 15.14
C PRO A 38 6.31 17.47 14.25
N GLU A 39 5.94 18.58 13.60
CA GLU A 39 4.80 18.67 12.68
C GLU A 39 4.87 17.53 11.65
N THR A 40 3.77 16.80 11.50
CA THR A 40 3.65 15.68 10.55
C THR A 40 3.67 16.19 9.11
N ILE A 41 3.94 15.29 8.16
CA ILE A 41 3.93 15.63 6.72
C ILE A 41 2.52 16.06 6.30
N GLU A 42 1.51 15.39 6.84
CA GLU A 42 0.09 15.67 6.62
C GLU A 42 -0.30 17.06 7.16
N GLU A 43 0.15 17.43 8.35
CA GLU A 43 -0.07 18.76 8.92
C GLU A 43 0.58 19.84 8.05
N THR A 44 1.84 19.62 7.63
CA THR A 44 2.52 20.58 6.76
C THR A 44 1.83 20.71 5.40
N ALA A 45 1.43 19.59 4.79
CA ALA A 45 0.71 19.59 3.53
C ALA A 45 -0.67 20.27 3.66
N SER A 46 -1.38 20.03 4.76
CA SER A 46 -2.67 20.67 5.05
C SER A 46 -2.54 22.18 5.21
N LYS A 47 -1.46 22.64 5.86
CA LYS A 47 -1.15 24.06 5.99
C LYS A 47 -0.82 24.70 4.63
N ALA A 48 0.10 24.11 3.88
CA ALA A 48 0.54 24.63 2.58
C ALA A 48 -0.59 24.68 1.54
N LEU A 49 -1.40 23.61 1.47
CA LEU A 49 -2.51 23.52 0.51
C LEU A 49 -3.78 24.23 1.02
N GLY A 50 -3.92 24.42 2.33
CA GLY A 50 -5.08 25.09 2.93
C GLY A 50 -5.21 26.56 2.55
N ASP A 51 -4.09 27.26 2.35
CA ASP A 51 -4.09 28.64 1.84
C ASP A 51 -4.63 28.72 0.41
N ILE A 52 -4.28 27.75 -0.43
CA ILE A 52 -4.83 27.64 -1.79
C ILE A 52 -6.31 27.29 -1.72
N ALA A 53 -6.70 26.34 -0.88
CA ALA A 53 -8.11 25.93 -0.73
C ALA A 53 -9.03 27.09 -0.37
N ARG A 54 -8.58 28.00 0.50
CA ARG A 54 -9.32 29.22 0.85
C ARG A 54 -9.45 30.20 -0.32
N SER A 55 -8.47 30.23 -1.21
CA SER A 55 -8.39 31.17 -2.32
C SER A 55 -9.15 30.72 -3.57
N PHE A 56 -9.37 29.41 -3.71
CA PHE A 56 -10.03 28.78 -4.85
C PHE A 56 -11.07 27.81 -4.31
N SER A 57 -12.27 28.29 -4.02
CA SER A 57 -13.38 27.44 -3.53
C SER A 57 -14.47 27.36 -4.61
N PRO A 58 -15.07 26.17 -4.85
CA PRO A 58 -14.87 24.91 -4.13
C PRO A 58 -13.73 24.05 -4.72
N ILE A 59 -12.74 23.71 -3.88
CA ILE A 59 -11.73 22.68 -4.20
C ILE A 59 -11.44 21.81 -2.99
N ALA A 60 -11.00 20.58 -3.25
CA ALA A 60 -10.53 19.66 -2.21
C ALA A 60 -9.17 19.09 -2.58
N PHE A 61 -8.30 18.97 -1.58
CA PHE A 61 -7.02 18.30 -1.70
C PHE A 61 -7.10 16.94 -1.01
N LEU A 62 -6.75 15.89 -1.74
CA LEU A 62 -6.60 14.53 -1.22
C LEU A 62 -5.18 14.03 -1.46
N THR A 63 -4.72 13.10 -0.63
CA THR A 63 -3.51 12.32 -0.87
C THR A 63 -3.87 10.89 -1.23
N THR A 64 -3.01 10.19 -1.94
CA THR A 64 -3.14 8.75 -2.24
C THR A 64 -1.80 8.05 -2.03
N GLY A 65 -1.71 6.76 -2.34
CA GLY A 65 -0.46 6.02 -2.19
C GLY A 65 -0.14 5.63 -0.75
N SER A 66 1.14 5.43 -0.44
CA SER A 66 1.56 4.88 0.86
C SER A 66 1.25 5.81 2.04
N THR A 67 1.35 7.12 1.85
CA THR A 67 1.02 8.10 2.88
C THR A 67 -0.46 8.04 3.25
N ALA A 68 -1.35 8.05 2.25
CA ALA A 68 -2.80 7.96 2.47
C ALA A 68 -3.24 6.65 3.15
N ARG A 69 -2.47 5.57 2.97
CA ARG A 69 -2.68 4.28 3.65
C ARG A 69 -2.10 4.21 5.06
N GLY A 70 -1.38 5.24 5.52
CA GLY A 70 -0.66 5.19 6.80
C GLY A 70 0.45 4.13 6.82
N GLU A 71 0.99 3.81 5.64
CA GLU A 71 1.99 2.75 5.43
C GLU A 71 3.39 3.32 5.22
N ASP A 72 3.58 4.64 5.33
CA ASP A 72 4.90 5.26 5.41
C ASP A 72 5.43 5.16 6.85
N LEU A 73 6.43 4.31 7.07
CA LEU A 73 6.94 4.00 8.41
C LEU A 73 7.55 5.22 9.13
N LYS A 74 8.02 6.22 8.37
CA LYS A 74 8.66 7.42 8.92
C LYS A 74 7.69 8.46 9.46
N GLY A 75 6.46 8.50 8.94
CA GLY A 75 5.41 9.40 9.45
C GLY A 75 4.96 9.06 10.87
N ARG A 76 5.22 7.82 11.33
CA ARG A 76 4.73 7.29 12.62
C ARG A 76 5.79 7.14 13.71
N THR A 77 7.08 7.19 13.39
CA THR A 77 8.15 6.99 14.39
C THR A 77 9.08 8.21 14.47
N SER A 78 8.72 9.15 15.35
CA SER A 78 9.64 10.21 15.80
C SER A 78 10.90 9.64 16.48
N ALA A 79 10.83 8.41 17.00
CA ALA A 79 11.87 7.77 17.81
C ALA A 79 13.02 7.10 17.03
N LEU A 80 12.91 6.86 15.72
CA LEU A 80 13.96 6.19 14.92
C LEU A 80 14.86 7.18 14.15
N ARG A 81 14.88 8.46 14.53
CA ARG A 81 15.70 9.52 13.89
C ARG A 81 17.20 9.46 14.23
N SER A 82 17.78 8.29 14.49
CA SER A 82 19.23 8.17 14.54
C SER A 82 19.78 7.88 13.15
N ALA A 83 20.33 8.93 12.53
CA ALA A 83 21.38 8.90 11.51
C ALA A 83 21.01 8.56 10.04
N SER A 84 20.04 9.25 9.43
CA SER A 84 20.13 9.67 8.02
C SER A 84 18.94 10.56 7.59
N PRO A 85 19.13 11.69 6.89
CA PRO A 85 18.05 12.45 6.28
C PRO A 85 17.59 11.79 4.96
N SER A 86 17.11 10.54 5.01
CA SER A 86 16.45 9.96 3.84
C SER A 86 15.02 10.51 3.76
N GLN A 87 14.62 11.04 2.60
CA GLN A 87 13.30 11.66 2.43
C GLN A 87 12.18 10.62 2.62
N PRO A 88 11.03 11.01 3.19
CA PRO A 88 9.82 10.18 3.23
C PRO A 88 9.33 9.84 1.82
N SER A 89 8.41 8.89 1.67
CA SER A 89 7.79 8.68 0.36
C SER A 89 7.16 9.99 -0.12
N PRO A 90 7.36 10.38 -1.40
CA PRO A 90 6.83 11.64 -1.88
C PRO A 90 5.31 11.65 -1.76
N PHE A 91 4.79 12.78 -1.26
CA PHE A 91 3.38 12.99 -0.98
C PHE A 91 2.62 13.20 -2.29
N GLU A 92 1.87 12.20 -2.73
CA GLU A 92 1.05 12.26 -3.95
C GLU A 92 -0.19 13.11 -3.69
N VAL A 93 -0.47 14.11 -4.54
CA VAL A 93 -1.60 15.04 -4.38
C VAL A 93 -2.63 14.87 -5.50
N ILE A 94 -3.90 14.76 -5.10
CA ILE A 94 -5.07 14.81 -5.96
C ILE A 94 -5.81 16.12 -5.64
N VAL A 95 -5.96 16.98 -6.65
CA VAL A 95 -6.75 18.21 -6.59
C VAL A 95 -8.09 17.94 -7.24
N VAL A 96 -9.16 18.05 -6.45
CA VAL A 96 -10.52 17.81 -6.89
C VAL A 96 -11.25 19.14 -7.02
N THR A 97 -11.91 19.33 -8.15
CA THR A 97 -12.70 20.51 -8.48
C THR A 97 -14.09 20.11 -8.96
N SER A 98 -15.09 20.98 -8.76
CA SER A 98 -16.44 20.80 -9.35
C SER A 98 -16.43 21.04 -10.86
N ASP A 99 -15.65 22.02 -11.28
CA ASP A 99 -15.56 22.54 -12.63
C ASP A 99 -14.12 22.42 -13.14
N LYS A 100 -13.88 22.84 -14.39
CA LYS A 100 -12.52 22.81 -14.96
C LYS A 100 -11.59 23.64 -14.07
N ALA A 101 -10.47 23.04 -13.65
CA ALA A 101 -9.51 23.70 -12.80
C ALA A 101 -8.97 24.97 -13.47
N ASP A 102 -9.01 26.07 -12.74
CA ASP A 102 -8.46 27.36 -13.15
C ASP A 102 -6.95 27.25 -13.40
N GLU A 103 -6.43 27.93 -14.42
CA GLU A 103 -5.00 27.88 -14.76
C GLU A 103 -4.12 28.43 -13.64
N ARG A 104 -4.57 29.49 -12.95
CA ARG A 104 -3.91 30.06 -11.77
C ARG A 104 -3.87 29.06 -10.62
N LEU A 105 -4.95 28.32 -10.39
CA LEU A 105 -4.98 27.23 -9.41
C LEU A 105 -3.91 26.17 -9.77
N CYS A 106 -3.90 25.72 -11.03
CA CYS A 106 -2.94 24.74 -11.52
C CYS A 106 -1.49 25.20 -11.28
N GLN A 107 -1.18 26.45 -11.63
CA GLN A 107 0.15 27.04 -11.47
C GLN A 107 0.55 27.16 -10.00
N GLN A 108 -0.35 27.58 -9.10
CA GLN A 108 -0.04 27.72 -7.68
C GLN A 108 0.22 26.37 -7.02
N VAL A 109 -0.62 25.36 -7.28
CA VAL A 109 -0.41 24.02 -6.73
C VAL A 109 0.89 23.42 -7.26
N GLN A 110 1.14 23.54 -8.57
CA GLN A 110 2.40 23.06 -9.16
C GLN A 110 3.62 23.77 -8.60
N LYS A 111 3.52 25.06 -8.28
CA LYS A 111 4.60 25.81 -7.64
C LYS A 111 4.93 25.22 -6.27
N ILE A 112 3.95 25.05 -5.39
CA ILE A 112 4.14 24.46 -4.05
C ILE A 112 4.77 23.07 -4.17
N VAL A 113 4.22 22.23 -5.04
CA VAL A 113 4.67 20.84 -5.21
C VAL A 113 6.08 20.74 -5.80
N LYS A 114 6.49 21.70 -6.64
CA LYS A 114 7.87 21.75 -7.18
C LYS A 114 8.88 22.31 -6.19
N GLU A 115 8.48 23.25 -5.34
CA GLU A 115 9.36 23.93 -4.39
C GLU A 115 9.59 23.11 -3.11
N ASP A 116 8.65 22.25 -2.74
CA ASP A 116 8.75 21.41 -1.55
C ASP A 116 9.06 19.94 -1.93
N PRO A 117 10.27 19.45 -1.62
CA PRO A 117 10.73 18.12 -2.04
C PRO A 117 10.00 16.97 -1.35
N ARG A 118 9.10 17.25 -0.40
CA ARG A 118 8.25 16.23 0.23
C ARG A 118 7.09 15.81 -0.66
N PHE A 119 6.72 16.60 -1.67
CA PHE A 119 5.64 16.23 -2.60
C PHE A 119 6.16 15.43 -3.79
N ASP A 120 5.28 14.58 -4.34
CA ASP A 120 5.53 14.03 -5.67
C ASP A 120 5.37 15.13 -6.72
N SER A 121 6.35 15.24 -7.62
CA SER A 121 6.33 16.19 -8.74
C SER A 121 5.08 16.12 -9.63
N VAL A 122 4.35 15.01 -9.62
CA VAL A 122 3.14 14.81 -10.40
C VAL A 122 1.91 15.11 -9.55
N VAL A 123 1.20 16.18 -9.91
CA VAL A 123 -0.11 16.53 -9.33
C VAL A 123 -1.23 16.01 -10.22
N GLU A 124 -2.19 15.30 -9.63
CA GLU A 124 -3.39 14.86 -10.34
C GLU A 124 -4.51 15.88 -10.18
N PHE A 125 -4.95 16.50 -11.27
CA PHE A 125 -6.16 17.33 -11.29
C PHE A 125 -7.36 16.49 -11.76
N THR A 126 -8.40 16.46 -10.95
CA THR A 126 -9.66 15.76 -11.23
C THR A 126 -10.82 16.74 -11.17
N ASN A 127 -11.39 17.03 -12.35
CA ASN A 127 -12.70 17.65 -12.46
C ASN A 127 -13.79 16.57 -12.37
N LEU A 128 -14.62 16.63 -11.33
CA LEU A 128 -15.69 15.64 -11.11
C LEU A 128 -16.81 15.67 -12.16
N SER A 129 -16.97 16.77 -12.89
CA SER A 129 -17.99 16.85 -13.96
C SER A 129 -17.54 16.19 -15.26
N GLU A 130 -16.23 16.05 -15.49
CA GLU A 130 -15.67 15.60 -16.77
C GLU A 130 -14.99 14.23 -16.69
N ARG A 131 -14.43 13.87 -15.52
CA ARG A 131 -13.51 12.75 -15.41
C ARG A 131 -13.99 11.69 -14.44
N ARG A 132 -13.78 10.44 -14.85
CA ARG A 132 -13.96 9.24 -14.02
C ARG A 132 -12.82 9.10 -13.00
N VAL A 133 -13.14 8.99 -11.72
CA VAL A 133 -12.17 8.88 -10.60
C VAL A 133 -11.40 7.55 -10.60
N THR A 134 -11.96 6.51 -11.22
CA THR A 134 -11.28 5.22 -11.43
C THR A 134 -10.27 5.25 -12.57
N TRP A 135 -10.18 6.35 -13.34
CA TRP A 135 -9.30 6.48 -14.50
C TRP A 135 -8.12 7.40 -14.21
N TYR A 136 -6.93 6.81 -14.23
CA TYR A 136 -5.67 7.54 -14.10
C TYR A 136 -5.03 7.73 -15.48
N LYS A 137 -4.68 8.97 -15.82
CA LYS A 137 -3.96 9.31 -17.05
C LYS A 137 -2.61 9.96 -16.69
N PRO A 138 -1.53 9.18 -16.59
CA PRO A 138 -0.19 9.75 -16.50
C PRO A 138 0.11 10.62 -17.73
N ALA A 139 0.90 11.68 -17.54
CA ALA A 139 1.32 12.57 -18.63
C ALA A 139 1.94 11.78 -19.80
N GLY A 140 1.54 12.09 -21.03
CA GLY A 140 2.03 11.42 -22.23
C GLY A 140 1.55 9.97 -22.44
N THR A 141 0.61 9.48 -21.63
CA THR A 141 0.09 8.11 -21.75
C THR A 141 -1.43 8.05 -21.91
N ASN A 142 -1.92 6.88 -22.34
CA ASN A 142 -3.35 6.59 -22.38
C ASN A 142 -3.91 6.43 -20.96
N ALA A 143 -5.14 6.88 -20.77
CA ALA A 143 -5.84 6.69 -19.50
C ALA A 143 -6.04 5.20 -19.21
N ARG A 144 -5.83 4.81 -17.94
CA ARG A 144 -5.92 3.43 -17.47
C ARG A 144 -6.86 3.36 -16.27
N VAL A 145 -7.58 2.25 -16.17
CA VAL A 145 -8.45 1.97 -15.01
C VAL A 145 -7.57 1.54 -13.84
N ILE A 146 -7.53 2.33 -12.77
CA ILE A 146 -6.77 2.08 -11.53
C ILE A 146 -7.64 2.53 -10.33
N PRO A 147 -8.57 1.69 -9.86
CA PRO A 147 -9.50 2.08 -8.79
C PRO A 147 -8.79 2.39 -7.46
N THR A 148 -7.61 1.79 -7.23
CA THR A 148 -6.86 1.94 -5.98
C THR A 148 -6.57 3.39 -5.62
N ARG A 149 -6.32 4.27 -6.61
CA ARG A 149 -5.98 5.69 -6.33
C ARG A 149 -7.12 6.38 -5.59
N ALA A 150 -8.35 6.21 -6.09
CA ALA A 150 -9.54 6.79 -5.47
C ALA A 150 -9.93 6.07 -4.16
N MET A 151 -9.76 4.74 -4.08
CA MET A 151 -10.05 3.97 -2.87
C MET A 151 -9.12 4.34 -1.70
N ASP A 152 -7.83 4.52 -1.99
CA ASP A 152 -6.82 4.84 -0.99
C ASP A 152 -6.80 6.33 -0.65
N ALA A 153 -7.56 7.16 -1.38
CA ALA A 153 -7.50 8.62 -1.23
C ALA A 153 -7.85 9.04 0.20
N THR A 154 -7.18 10.06 0.74
CA THR A 154 -7.46 10.61 2.07
C THR A 154 -7.55 12.12 1.98
N PHE A 155 -8.57 12.71 2.60
CA PHE A 155 -8.76 14.15 2.62
C PHE A 155 -7.63 14.83 3.39
N ILE A 156 -7.11 15.93 2.84
CA ILE A 156 -6.05 16.74 3.46
C ILE A 156 -6.61 18.10 3.88
N SER A 157 -7.25 18.81 2.94
CA SER A 157 -7.70 20.20 3.12
C SER A 157 -8.73 20.62 2.07
N GLY A 158 -9.46 21.71 2.34
CA GLY A 158 -10.50 22.29 1.46
C GLY A 158 -11.92 21.79 1.73
N ASP A 159 -12.71 21.63 0.66
CA ASP A 159 -14.11 21.25 0.71
C ASP A 159 -14.28 19.75 0.98
N LYS A 160 -14.75 19.42 2.20
CA LYS A 160 -15.00 18.03 2.60
C LYS A 160 -16.13 17.37 1.81
N ALA A 161 -17.20 18.09 1.49
CA ALA A 161 -18.31 17.54 0.72
C ALA A 161 -17.87 17.18 -0.70
N LEU A 162 -16.97 17.98 -1.29
CA LEU A 162 -16.38 17.67 -2.58
C LEU A 162 -15.47 16.42 -2.53
N ALA A 163 -14.69 16.26 -1.46
CA ALA A 163 -13.86 15.06 -1.25
C ALA A 163 -14.71 13.79 -1.02
N GLU A 164 -15.80 13.90 -0.26
CA GLU A 164 -16.77 12.82 -0.06
C GLU A 164 -17.46 12.45 -1.37
N LYS A 165 -17.82 13.44 -2.20
CA LYS A 165 -18.36 13.21 -3.54
C LYS A 165 -17.34 12.49 -4.42
N TYR A 166 -16.07 12.90 -4.43
CA TYR A 166 -15.00 12.20 -5.15
C TYR A 166 -14.90 10.72 -4.74
N LYS A 167 -14.88 10.43 -3.43
CA LYS A 167 -14.89 9.05 -2.94
C LYS A 167 -16.15 8.31 -3.33
N GLY A 168 -17.31 8.94 -3.23
CA GLY A 168 -18.61 8.38 -3.57
C GLY A 168 -18.74 8.01 -5.05
N SER A 169 -18.10 8.78 -5.95
CA SER A 169 -18.13 8.55 -7.41
C SER A 169 -17.52 7.21 -7.83
N ILE A 170 -16.67 6.59 -7.00
CA ILE A 170 -16.04 5.31 -7.36
C ILE A 170 -17.07 4.19 -7.56
N ILE A 171 -18.14 4.18 -6.76
CA ILE A 171 -19.14 3.10 -6.76
C ILE A 171 -19.93 3.08 -8.07
N PRO A 172 -20.61 4.17 -8.49
CA PRO A 172 -21.33 4.16 -9.76
C PRO A 172 -20.39 3.85 -10.94
N GLU A 173 -19.15 4.35 -10.93
CA GLU A 173 -18.17 4.02 -11.98
C GLU A 173 -17.81 2.53 -12.03
N LEU A 174 -17.66 1.87 -10.88
CA LEU A 174 -17.40 0.43 -10.81
C LEU A 174 -18.61 -0.39 -11.29
N LEU A 175 -19.83 0.05 -10.97
CA LEU A 175 -21.07 -0.59 -11.42
C LEU A 175 -21.28 -0.46 -12.94
N GLU A 176 -20.89 0.67 -13.52
CA GLU A 176 -20.94 0.92 -14.97
C GLU A 176 -19.79 0.26 -15.75
N MET A 177 -18.75 -0.20 -15.07
CA MET A 177 -17.56 -0.74 -15.71
C MET A 177 -17.86 -2.07 -16.40
N ASN A 178 -17.66 -2.13 -17.71
CA ASN A 178 -17.87 -3.38 -18.43
C ASN A 178 -16.74 -4.40 -18.16
N GLY A 179 -17.01 -5.67 -18.43
CA GLY A 179 -16.06 -6.76 -18.19
C GLY A 179 -14.72 -6.60 -18.92
N LYS A 180 -14.68 -5.92 -20.07
CA LYS A 180 -13.44 -5.66 -20.82
C LYS A 180 -12.56 -4.63 -20.10
N GLN A 181 -13.14 -3.53 -19.64
CA GLN A 181 -12.44 -2.50 -18.86
C GLN A 181 -11.87 -3.09 -17.56
N PHE A 182 -12.67 -3.88 -16.85
CA PHE A 182 -12.24 -4.52 -15.62
C PHE A 182 -11.12 -5.56 -15.85
N LYS A 183 -11.23 -6.37 -16.92
CA LYS A 183 -10.17 -7.31 -17.33
C LYS A 183 -8.86 -6.60 -17.71
N THR A 184 -8.92 -5.38 -18.25
CA THR A 184 -7.74 -4.57 -18.53
C THR A 184 -7.01 -4.18 -17.24
N PHE A 185 -7.73 -3.80 -16.18
CA PHE A 185 -7.10 -3.53 -14.88
C PHE A 185 -6.29 -4.75 -14.39
N TYR A 186 -6.90 -5.94 -14.40
CA TYR A 186 -6.20 -7.19 -14.05
C TYR A 186 -4.95 -7.42 -14.90
N LYS A 187 -5.08 -7.32 -16.24
CA LYS A 187 -3.95 -7.57 -17.15
C LYS A 187 -2.82 -6.56 -16.99
N SER A 188 -3.15 -5.28 -16.81
CA SER A 188 -2.18 -4.19 -16.79
C SER A 188 -1.45 -4.05 -15.46
N PHE A 189 -2.09 -4.39 -14.34
CA PHE A 189 -1.54 -4.11 -13.01
C PHE A 189 -1.35 -5.34 -12.13
N ILE A 190 -2.05 -6.45 -12.38
CA ILE A 190 -2.08 -7.59 -11.45
C ILE A 190 -1.30 -8.77 -12.00
N LYS A 191 -1.56 -9.12 -13.28
CA LYS A 191 -0.92 -10.27 -13.93
C LYS A 191 0.61 -10.17 -13.95
N GLY A 192 1.14 -8.98 -14.24
CA GLY A 192 2.59 -8.74 -14.29
C GLY A 192 3.28 -9.05 -12.95
N PRO A 193 2.89 -8.37 -11.85
CA PRO A 193 3.38 -8.66 -10.51
C PRO A 193 3.30 -10.13 -10.08
N ILE A 194 2.16 -10.80 -10.31
CA ILE A 194 1.98 -12.23 -9.96
C ILE A 194 2.96 -13.10 -10.76
N ASN A 195 3.07 -12.87 -12.07
CA ASN A 195 3.98 -13.63 -12.92
C ASN A 195 5.43 -13.42 -12.51
N LEU A 196 5.80 -12.19 -12.12
CA LEU A 196 7.14 -11.87 -11.66
C LEU A 196 7.45 -12.60 -10.35
N LEU A 197 6.54 -12.58 -9.36
CA LEU A 197 6.68 -13.36 -8.12
C LEU A 197 6.88 -14.85 -8.40
N LYS A 198 6.07 -15.43 -9.28
CA LYS A 198 6.18 -16.85 -9.68
C LYS A 198 7.53 -17.15 -10.34
N LYS A 199 8.02 -16.24 -11.18
CA LYS A 199 9.34 -16.34 -11.81
C LYS A 199 10.47 -16.33 -10.77
N HIS A 200 10.43 -15.43 -9.78
CA HIS A 200 11.46 -15.39 -8.73
C HIS A 200 11.47 -16.64 -7.83
N LEU A 201 10.31 -17.28 -7.67
CA LEU A 201 10.17 -18.54 -6.93
C LEU A 201 10.58 -19.78 -7.75
N ALA A 202 10.74 -19.66 -9.07
CA ALA A 202 11.23 -20.75 -9.90
C ALA A 202 12.77 -20.82 -9.83
N THR A 203 13.29 -21.96 -9.40
CA THR A 203 14.72 -22.19 -9.07
C THR A 203 15.68 -21.96 -10.23
N ASP A 204 15.24 -22.17 -11.47
CA ASP A 204 16.10 -22.03 -12.66
C ASP A 204 16.20 -20.57 -13.15
N GLU A 205 15.26 -19.71 -12.77
CA GLU A 205 15.20 -18.30 -13.20
C GLU A 205 15.59 -17.30 -12.10
N SER A 206 15.61 -17.72 -10.83
CA SER A 206 15.92 -16.86 -9.68
C SER A 206 17.32 -16.23 -9.75
N ARG A 207 18.29 -16.91 -10.36
CA ARG A 207 19.68 -16.43 -10.56
C ARG A 207 19.83 -15.36 -11.65
N SER A 208 18.83 -15.19 -12.51
CA SER A 208 18.85 -14.25 -13.64
C SER A 208 18.23 -12.89 -13.32
N CYS A 209 17.65 -12.75 -12.13
CA CYS A 209 16.77 -11.65 -11.80
C CYS A 209 17.51 -10.54 -11.06
N GLU A 210 17.74 -9.41 -11.74
CA GLU A 210 18.51 -8.25 -11.26
C GLU A 210 17.98 -7.58 -9.97
N HIS A 211 16.82 -7.98 -9.41
CA HIS A 211 16.11 -7.23 -8.36
C HIS A 211 15.73 -8.00 -7.12
N LEU A 212 15.67 -9.32 -7.22
CA LEU A 212 15.28 -10.18 -6.11
C LEU A 212 15.86 -11.57 -6.35
N ASN A 213 16.75 -12.00 -5.48
CA ASN A 213 17.25 -13.36 -5.42
C ASN A 213 16.73 -14.01 -4.12
N ILE A 214 15.68 -14.81 -4.25
CA ILE A 214 15.05 -15.48 -3.11
C ILE A 214 15.97 -16.55 -2.51
N GLU A 215 16.81 -17.19 -3.33
CA GLU A 215 17.72 -18.26 -2.88
C GLU A 215 18.88 -17.72 -2.05
N GLU A 216 19.37 -16.54 -2.41
CA GLU A 216 20.49 -15.88 -1.71
C GLU A 216 20.02 -14.87 -0.66
N GLY A 217 18.72 -14.58 -0.56
CA GLY A 217 18.20 -13.60 0.39
C GLY A 217 18.51 -12.16 -0.01
N LEU A 218 18.64 -11.87 -1.31
CA LEU A 218 19.06 -10.55 -1.81
C LEU A 218 17.88 -9.78 -2.41
N ILE A 219 17.75 -8.52 -2.00
CA ILE A 219 16.79 -7.57 -2.58
C ILE A 219 17.59 -6.40 -3.14
N PHE A 220 17.55 -6.21 -4.46
CA PHE A 220 18.32 -5.17 -5.13
C PHE A 220 17.43 -3.99 -5.53
N TYR A 221 17.96 -2.77 -5.39
CA TYR A 221 17.26 -1.55 -5.77
C TYR A 221 18.14 -0.65 -6.66
N ASP A 222 17.73 -0.49 -7.92
CA ASP A 222 18.41 0.36 -8.91
C ASP A 222 17.42 1.28 -9.64
N ARG A 223 17.49 2.59 -9.34
CA ARG A 223 16.66 3.63 -9.98
C ARG A 223 17.16 4.01 -11.37
N SER A 224 18.48 3.93 -11.61
CA SER A 224 19.15 4.45 -12.82
C SER A 224 18.67 3.75 -14.09
N LYS A 225 18.30 2.47 -13.97
CA LYS A 225 17.77 1.68 -15.08
C LYS A 225 16.24 1.81 -15.28
N GLY A 226 15.54 2.67 -14.52
CA GLY A 226 14.07 2.74 -14.54
C GLY A 226 13.38 1.45 -14.07
N LEU A 227 14.14 0.53 -13.47
CA LEU A 227 13.70 -0.82 -13.08
C LEU A 227 12.96 -0.85 -11.75
N HIS A 228 13.18 0.16 -10.90
CA HIS A 228 12.46 0.37 -9.64
C HIS A 228 10.92 0.36 -9.81
N GLU A 229 10.41 0.78 -10.96
CA GLU A 229 8.97 0.78 -11.23
C GLU A 229 8.41 -0.59 -11.62
N LYS A 230 9.21 -1.49 -12.18
CA LYS A 230 8.70 -2.71 -12.83
C LYS A 230 9.03 -3.99 -12.07
N ASN A 231 10.17 -4.06 -11.39
CA ASN A 231 10.66 -5.30 -10.81
C ASN A 231 11.10 -5.20 -9.33
N SER A 232 10.80 -4.10 -8.64
CA SER A 232 11.18 -3.92 -7.22
C SER A 232 10.36 -4.81 -6.26
N THR A 233 10.81 -4.92 -5.02
CA THR A 233 10.05 -5.48 -3.88
C THR A 233 8.63 -4.93 -3.78
N LYS A 234 8.45 -3.64 -4.12
CA LYS A 234 7.11 -3.04 -4.23
C LYS A 234 6.24 -3.75 -5.24
N GLN A 235 6.76 -4.04 -6.43
CA GLN A 235 6.01 -4.73 -7.48
C GLN A 235 5.80 -6.20 -7.14
N VAL A 236 6.83 -6.90 -6.68
CA VAL A 236 6.79 -8.36 -6.47
C VAL A 236 5.92 -8.75 -5.26
N PHE A 237 5.98 -7.98 -4.17
CA PHE A 237 5.27 -8.31 -2.94
C PHE A 237 4.08 -7.39 -2.69
N LEU A 238 4.32 -6.08 -2.57
CA LEU A 238 3.30 -5.14 -2.10
C LEU A 238 2.15 -4.98 -3.11
N ARG A 239 2.47 -4.80 -4.40
CA ARG A 239 1.46 -4.63 -5.46
C ARG A 239 0.63 -5.89 -5.67
N VAL A 240 1.18 -7.08 -5.45
CA VAL A 240 0.42 -8.33 -5.53
C VAL A 240 -0.71 -8.31 -4.51
N VAL A 241 -0.39 -8.08 -3.23
CA VAL A 241 -1.40 -8.04 -2.17
C VAL A 241 -2.40 -6.91 -2.39
N GLN A 242 -1.90 -5.69 -2.62
CA GLN A 242 -2.72 -4.48 -2.83
C GLN A 242 -3.72 -4.66 -3.97
N TYR A 243 -3.26 -5.08 -5.13
CA TYR A 243 -4.11 -5.11 -6.32
C TYR A 243 -5.00 -6.34 -6.40
N VAL A 244 -4.57 -7.50 -5.91
CA VAL A 244 -5.46 -8.67 -5.78
C VAL A 244 -6.62 -8.35 -4.86
N LEU A 245 -6.35 -7.76 -3.69
CA LEU A 245 -7.38 -7.40 -2.72
C LEU A 245 -8.39 -6.41 -3.31
N VAL A 246 -7.90 -5.32 -3.89
CA VAL A 246 -8.77 -4.29 -4.48
C VAL A 246 -9.54 -4.83 -5.69
N HIS A 247 -8.92 -5.65 -6.53
CA HIS A 247 -9.61 -6.29 -7.63
C HIS A 247 -10.80 -7.11 -7.16
N GLU A 248 -10.63 -7.97 -6.16
CA GLU A 248 -11.73 -8.79 -5.68
C GLU A 248 -12.84 -7.97 -5.02
N VAL A 249 -12.50 -6.92 -4.25
CA VAL A 249 -13.52 -6.01 -3.70
C VAL A 249 -14.30 -5.32 -4.82
N CYS A 250 -13.61 -4.75 -5.82
CA CYS A 250 -14.26 -4.12 -6.97
C CYS A 250 -15.13 -5.13 -7.77
N LYS A 251 -14.69 -6.38 -7.88
CA LYS A 251 -15.46 -7.46 -8.52
C LYS A 251 -16.76 -7.72 -7.77
N LYS A 252 -16.72 -7.88 -6.44
CA LYS A 252 -17.91 -8.10 -5.61
C LYS A 252 -18.90 -6.94 -5.66
N ILE A 253 -18.41 -5.70 -5.67
CA ILE A 253 -19.27 -4.51 -5.83
C ILE A 253 -19.94 -4.50 -7.20
N ARG A 254 -19.17 -4.72 -8.28
CA ARG A 254 -19.71 -4.78 -9.65
C ARG A 254 -20.78 -5.88 -9.81
N GLU A 255 -20.55 -7.02 -9.17
CA GLU A 255 -21.48 -8.15 -9.14
C GLU A 255 -22.66 -7.95 -8.17
N LYS A 256 -22.77 -6.76 -7.56
CA LYS A 256 -23.79 -6.39 -6.56
C LYS A 256 -23.86 -7.36 -5.38
N LYS A 257 -22.73 -8.00 -5.06
CA LYS A 257 -22.58 -8.87 -3.89
C LYS A 257 -22.31 -8.05 -2.64
N TYR A 258 -21.56 -6.95 -2.78
CA TYR A 258 -21.33 -5.96 -1.73
C TYR A 258 -22.04 -4.65 -2.07
N ASP A 259 -22.62 -4.02 -1.05
CA ASP A 259 -23.33 -2.75 -1.21
C ASP A 259 -22.36 -1.57 -1.43
N ALA A 260 -22.88 -0.48 -1.98
CA ALA A 260 -22.24 0.81 -2.10
C ALA A 260 -21.67 1.32 -0.77
N SER A 261 -22.39 1.12 0.35
CA SER A 261 -21.93 1.52 1.68
C SER A 261 -20.64 0.82 2.13
N PHE A 262 -20.31 -0.34 1.53
CA PHE A 262 -19.13 -1.12 1.87
C PHE A 262 -17.83 -0.31 1.76
N LEU A 263 -17.71 0.51 0.71
CA LEU A 263 -16.51 1.33 0.50
C LEU A 263 -16.40 2.53 1.46
N LYS A 264 -17.51 2.97 2.07
CA LYS A 264 -17.48 4.09 3.02
C LYS A 264 -16.72 3.73 4.29
N SER A 265 -16.82 2.47 4.72
CA SER A 265 -16.16 1.93 5.91
C SER A 265 -14.89 1.14 5.59
N PHE A 266 -14.50 1.07 4.30
CA PHE A 266 -13.35 0.28 3.88
C PHE A 266 -12.05 0.98 4.34
N PRO A 267 -11.22 0.35 5.19
CA PRO A 267 -10.00 0.97 5.68
C PRO A 267 -9.04 1.33 4.55
N ASN A 268 -8.11 2.27 4.78
CA ASN A 268 -7.10 2.61 3.77
C ASN A 268 -5.92 1.63 3.79
N SER A 269 -5.41 1.29 4.97
CA SER A 269 -4.26 0.38 5.11
C SER A 269 -4.61 -1.02 4.61
N ILE A 270 -3.70 -1.68 3.89
CA ILE A 270 -3.91 -3.05 3.42
C ILE A 270 -4.04 -4.03 4.59
N ALA A 271 -3.25 -3.86 5.64
CA ALA A 271 -3.34 -4.70 6.83
C ALA A 271 -4.71 -4.55 7.51
N GLU A 272 -5.19 -3.32 7.67
CA GLU A 272 -6.52 -3.04 8.25
C GLU A 272 -7.65 -3.56 7.35
N ARG A 273 -7.51 -3.47 6.01
CA ARG A 273 -8.47 -4.04 5.08
C ARG A 273 -8.59 -5.56 5.25
N LEU A 274 -7.48 -6.26 5.40
CA LEU A 274 -7.48 -7.71 5.60
C LEU A 274 -8.16 -8.09 6.93
N GLU A 275 -7.83 -7.41 8.03
CA GLU A 275 -8.51 -7.60 9.32
C GLU A 275 -10.01 -7.30 9.26
N TRP A 276 -10.37 -6.20 8.62
CA TRP A 276 -11.75 -5.77 8.49
C TRP A 276 -12.55 -6.73 7.61
N LEU A 277 -12.01 -7.18 6.48
CA LEU A 277 -12.66 -8.18 5.62
C LEU A 277 -12.81 -9.52 6.34
N TYR A 278 -11.83 -9.91 7.18
CA TYR A 278 -11.94 -11.10 7.99
C TYR A 278 -13.07 -10.98 9.03
N SER A 279 -13.10 -9.86 9.78
CA SER A 279 -14.12 -9.64 10.81
C SER A 279 -15.54 -9.53 10.26
N LYS A 280 -15.69 -9.05 9.02
CA LYS A 280 -16.97 -9.04 8.28
C LYS A 280 -17.33 -10.39 7.65
N GLY A 281 -16.50 -11.43 7.82
CA GLY A 281 -16.71 -12.76 7.24
C GLY A 281 -16.57 -12.81 5.71
N CYS A 282 -15.99 -11.77 5.11
CA CYS A 282 -15.80 -11.62 3.68
C CYS A 282 -14.60 -12.41 3.17
N LEU A 283 -13.53 -12.54 3.95
CA LEU A 283 -12.37 -13.36 3.54
C LEU A 283 -12.70 -14.84 3.57
N ASN A 284 -12.32 -15.54 2.51
CA ASN A 284 -12.29 -17.00 2.46
C ASN A 284 -10.94 -17.53 2.94
N MET A 285 -10.56 -17.14 4.15
CA MET A 285 -9.30 -17.50 4.80
C MET A 285 -9.55 -17.75 6.28
N THR A 286 -8.72 -18.57 6.91
CA THR A 286 -8.72 -18.72 8.37
C THR A 286 -8.13 -17.48 9.04
N ARG A 287 -8.26 -17.38 10.38
CA ARG A 287 -7.62 -16.30 11.14
C ARG A 287 -6.10 -16.34 10.99
N GLU A 288 -5.53 -17.54 11.07
CA GLU A 288 -4.11 -17.81 10.94
C GLU A 288 -3.59 -17.37 9.57
N GLU A 289 -4.24 -17.83 8.49
CA GLU A 289 -3.88 -17.42 7.12
C GLU A 289 -3.97 -15.90 6.92
N THR A 290 -4.95 -15.25 7.56
CA THR A 290 -5.11 -13.78 7.51
C THR A 290 -3.98 -13.07 8.24
N ASN A 291 -3.62 -13.55 9.44
CA ASN A 291 -2.49 -13.01 10.20
C ASN A 291 -1.18 -13.20 9.44
N ASP A 292 -0.98 -14.35 8.78
CA ASP A 292 0.22 -14.66 8.01
C ASP A 292 0.41 -13.71 6.84
N ILE A 293 -0.65 -13.45 6.05
CA ILE A 293 -0.55 -12.50 4.94
C ILE A 293 -0.33 -11.06 5.42
N ILE A 294 -0.90 -10.67 6.57
CA ILE A 294 -0.65 -9.36 7.18
C ILE A 294 0.82 -9.25 7.61
N ALA A 295 1.36 -10.28 8.26
CA ALA A 295 2.76 -10.32 8.68
C ALA A 295 3.69 -10.26 7.46
N ALA A 296 3.42 -11.07 6.42
CA ALA A 296 4.19 -11.07 5.19
C ALA A 296 4.15 -9.70 4.48
N TYR A 297 2.99 -9.06 4.41
CA TYR A 297 2.84 -7.72 3.83
C TYR A 297 3.64 -6.66 4.62
N ARG A 298 3.55 -6.68 5.96
CA ARG A 298 4.29 -5.75 6.82
C ARG A 298 5.80 -5.95 6.73
N GLN A 299 6.25 -7.20 6.65
CA GLN A 299 7.66 -7.52 6.47
C GLN A 299 8.18 -7.02 5.11
N ALA A 300 7.43 -7.27 4.02
CA ALA A 300 7.75 -6.76 2.70
C ALA A 300 7.76 -5.22 2.65
N LEU A 301 6.86 -4.57 3.40
CA LEU A 301 6.80 -3.12 3.51
C LEU A 301 8.04 -2.57 4.23
N THR A 302 8.49 -3.26 5.28
CA THR A 302 9.72 -2.94 6.01
C THR A 302 10.94 -3.03 5.10
N TRP A 303 11.09 -4.13 4.34
CA TRP A 303 12.19 -4.27 3.38
C TRP A 303 12.13 -3.19 2.29
N TYR A 304 10.95 -2.88 1.78
CA TYR A 304 10.79 -1.81 0.80
C TYR A 304 11.28 -0.46 1.35
N HIS A 305 10.88 -0.08 2.56
CA HIS A 305 11.31 1.18 3.17
C HIS A 305 12.80 1.20 3.50
N GLN A 306 13.36 0.11 4.05
CA GLN A 306 14.82 -0.03 4.25
C GLN A 306 15.57 0.17 2.94
N THR A 307 15.09 -0.46 1.86
CA THR A 307 15.71 -0.29 0.53
C THR A 307 15.55 1.12 -0.02
N GLN A 308 14.48 1.85 0.30
CA GLN A 308 14.34 3.26 -0.09
C GLN A 308 15.24 4.20 0.73
N GLU A 309 15.46 3.89 2.00
CA GLU A 309 16.22 4.73 2.93
C GLU A 309 17.71 4.77 2.63
N GLU A 310 18.31 3.60 2.45
CA GLU A 310 19.72 3.48 2.12
C GLU A 310 20.00 3.95 0.67
N TYR A 311 18.97 3.89 -0.19
CA TYR A 311 19.03 4.29 -1.58
C TYR A 311 19.20 5.80 -1.83
N VAL A 312 18.78 6.69 -0.91
CA VAL A 312 19.04 8.14 -1.06
C VAL A 312 20.54 8.43 -1.21
N LYS A 313 21.40 7.47 -0.83
CA LYS A 313 22.85 7.58 -0.88
C LYS A 313 23.43 6.94 -2.16
N GLU A 314 23.15 5.66 -2.45
CA GLU A 314 23.74 4.88 -3.56
C GLU A 314 22.87 3.65 -3.94
N PRO A 315 23.09 2.96 -5.08
CA PRO A 315 22.47 1.65 -5.34
C PRO A 315 22.84 0.65 -4.23
N ILE A 316 21.85 -0.07 -3.71
CA ILE A 316 22.04 -0.99 -2.58
C ILE A 316 21.46 -2.38 -2.85
N THR A 317 22.03 -3.34 -2.13
CA THR A 317 21.50 -4.69 -1.98
C THR A 317 21.20 -4.92 -0.52
N LEU A 318 19.93 -5.11 -0.19
CA LEU A 318 19.52 -5.52 1.15
C LEU A 318 19.65 -7.05 1.25
N GLN A 319 20.52 -7.50 2.15
CA GLN A 319 20.60 -8.90 2.54
C GLN A 319 19.58 -9.17 3.64
N VAL A 320 18.72 -10.16 3.43
CA VAL A 320 17.75 -10.65 4.40
C VAL A 320 17.94 -12.15 4.62
N ASP A 321 17.35 -12.65 5.69
CA ASP A 321 17.31 -14.09 5.95
C ASP A 321 16.56 -14.82 4.82
N VAL A 322 17.17 -15.87 4.28
CA VAL A 322 16.65 -16.65 3.14
C VAL A 322 15.32 -17.32 3.50
N ALA A 323 15.22 -17.88 4.71
CA ALA A 323 14.00 -18.56 5.15
C ALA A 323 12.84 -17.57 5.29
N SER A 324 13.09 -16.39 5.85
CA SER A 324 12.14 -15.28 5.94
C SER A 324 11.69 -14.81 4.56
N LEU A 325 12.61 -14.57 3.63
CA LEU A 325 12.28 -14.12 2.27
C LEU A 325 11.44 -15.15 1.51
N LYS A 326 11.81 -16.43 1.59
CA LYS A 326 11.05 -17.54 1.02
C LYS A 326 9.65 -17.63 1.62
N SER A 327 9.54 -17.55 2.95
CA SER A 327 8.26 -17.57 3.65
C SER A 327 7.35 -16.43 3.18
N VAL A 328 7.82 -15.19 3.18
CA VAL A 328 7.06 -14.02 2.70
C VAL A 328 6.62 -14.20 1.23
N ALA A 329 7.52 -14.63 0.36
CA ALA A 329 7.22 -14.84 -1.05
C ALA A 329 6.16 -15.92 -1.27
N MET A 330 6.25 -17.05 -0.55
CA MET A 330 5.29 -18.15 -0.62
C MET A 330 3.92 -17.74 -0.08
N THR A 331 3.86 -17.08 1.07
CA THR A 331 2.59 -16.59 1.65
C THR A 331 1.88 -15.64 0.69
N ILE A 332 2.60 -14.69 0.08
CA ILE A 332 2.01 -13.75 -0.90
C ILE A 332 1.59 -14.47 -2.18
N LYS A 333 2.37 -15.45 -2.63
CA LYS A 333 2.01 -16.26 -3.81
C LYS A 333 0.72 -17.02 -3.54
N ASP A 334 0.61 -17.69 -2.41
CA ASP A 334 -0.56 -18.49 -2.05
C ASP A 334 -1.82 -17.61 -1.88
N PHE A 335 -1.68 -16.42 -1.30
CA PHE A 335 -2.73 -15.40 -1.30
C PHE A 335 -3.16 -15.02 -2.73
N SER A 336 -2.20 -14.80 -3.63
CA SER A 336 -2.48 -14.42 -5.02
C SER A 336 -3.12 -15.54 -5.85
N ASP A 337 -2.78 -16.80 -5.57
CA ASP A 337 -3.35 -17.97 -6.26
C ASP A 337 -4.82 -18.17 -5.87
N ARG A 338 -5.21 -17.73 -4.68
CA ARG A 338 -6.61 -17.74 -4.20
C ARG A 338 -7.47 -16.61 -4.77
N LYS A 339 -6.92 -15.69 -5.58
CA LYS A 339 -7.61 -14.46 -6.01
C LYS A 339 -9.10 -14.64 -6.35
N ASP A 340 -9.48 -15.62 -7.17
CA ASP A 340 -10.88 -15.74 -7.63
C ASP A 340 -11.83 -16.28 -6.56
N ALA A 341 -11.28 -16.88 -5.50
CA ALA A 341 -11.98 -17.43 -4.35
C ALA A 341 -11.64 -16.69 -3.04
N LEU A 342 -10.92 -15.55 -3.11
CA LEU A 342 -10.43 -14.83 -1.94
C LEU A 342 -11.58 -14.27 -1.11
N LEU A 343 -12.63 -13.78 -1.77
CA LEU A 343 -13.78 -13.17 -1.14
C LEU A 343 -15.03 -14.05 -1.29
N ARG A 344 -15.71 -14.27 -0.18
CA ARG A 344 -17.00 -14.97 -0.10
C ARG A 344 -18.14 -14.10 -0.61
N ASP A 345 -19.16 -14.76 -1.15
CA ASP A 345 -20.47 -14.18 -1.43
C ASP A 345 -21.27 -14.08 -0.13
N VAL A 346 -20.89 -13.13 0.73
CA VAL A 346 -21.67 -12.79 1.92
C VAL A 346 -22.60 -11.64 1.56
N ALA A 347 -23.88 -11.76 1.94
CA ALA A 347 -24.75 -10.60 2.02
C ALA A 347 -24.18 -9.72 3.14
N VAL A 348 -23.47 -8.65 2.79
CA VAL A 348 -23.03 -7.68 3.78
C VAL A 348 -24.29 -6.96 4.26
N PRO A 349 -24.68 -7.08 5.54
CA PRO A 349 -25.85 -6.37 6.02
C PRO A 349 -25.62 -4.86 5.88
N PRO A 350 -26.61 -4.08 5.45
CA PRO A 350 -26.43 -2.68 5.06
C PRO A 350 -25.97 -1.72 6.18
N ASN A 351 -25.81 -2.19 7.44
CA ASN A 351 -25.50 -1.36 8.60
C ASN A 351 -24.65 -2.11 9.66
N ALA A 352 -23.45 -2.60 9.30
CA ALA A 352 -22.53 -3.20 10.27
C ALA A 352 -21.26 -2.39 10.47
#